data_AF-A0A1J5C3B9-F1
#
_entry.id   AF-A0A1J5C3B9-F1
#
_cell.length_a   1.000
_cell.length_b   1.000
_cell.length_c   1.000
_cell.angle_alpha   90.00
_cell.angle_beta   90.00
_cell.angle_gamma   90.00
#
_symmetry.space_group_name_H-M   'P 1'
#
loop_
_entity.id
_entity.type
_entity.pdbx_description
1 polymer ?
#
loop_
_entity_poly.entity_id
_entity_poly.type
_entity_poly.pdbx_seq_one_letter_code
_entity_poly.pdbx_strand_id
1 'polypeptide(L)'
;MSTTPIISKLQPVEHASAQGKQKEVLDLALKQVGFIPNMYANMANAPAMLSTYLHGYALFRSESGFSPVEQEVVFLVVSQYNGCHYCTAAHSMLADKMSGVPAPVLQAIRARQPIPDAKLAALAAMTVEMVAKHGQPDRAIVQAFLDAGYQERDLLYIVLAAAVKVLSNYSNQAFRTTVDEKFAAYKVD
;
A
#
# COMPACT_ATOMS: atom_id res chain seq x y z
N MET A 1 -16.85 -4.45 -10.83
CA MET A 1 -16.64 -5.47 -9.78
C MET A 1 -17.82 -5.41 -8.81
N SER A 2 -18.19 -6.52 -8.15
CA SER A 2 -19.29 -6.53 -7.16
C SER A 2 -19.03 -5.52 -6.03
N THR A 3 -20.03 -4.75 -5.62
CA THR A 3 -19.94 -3.81 -4.48
C THR A 3 -20.20 -4.49 -3.14
N THR A 4 -20.60 -5.76 -3.15
CA THR A 4 -20.89 -6.53 -1.94
C THR A 4 -19.60 -6.98 -1.24
N PRO A 5 -19.51 -6.88 0.10
CA PRO A 5 -18.38 -7.41 0.84
C PRO A 5 -18.41 -8.95 0.90
N ILE A 6 -17.23 -9.55 0.78
CA ILE A 6 -17.03 -11.00 0.94
C ILE A 6 -17.11 -11.35 2.43
N ILE A 7 -16.47 -10.54 3.28
CA ILE A 7 -16.60 -10.62 4.74
C ILE A 7 -17.72 -9.68 5.14
N SER A 8 -18.90 -10.24 5.42
CA SER A 8 -20.11 -9.48 5.75
C SER A 8 -20.58 -9.63 7.21
N LYS A 9 -20.03 -10.61 7.95
CA LYS A 9 -20.43 -10.91 9.34
C LYS A 9 -19.55 -10.24 10.39
N LEU A 10 -18.26 -10.08 10.11
CA LEU A 10 -17.33 -9.39 11.02
C LEU A 10 -17.57 -7.89 10.90
N GLN A 11 -17.69 -7.23 12.05
CA GLN A 11 -17.80 -5.78 12.14
C GLN A 11 -16.41 -5.16 12.37
N PRO A 12 -16.17 -3.89 11.98
CA PRO A 12 -14.98 -3.18 12.37
C PRO A 12 -14.81 -3.21 13.90
N VAL A 13 -13.59 -3.43 14.39
CA VAL A 13 -13.32 -3.44 15.83
C VAL A 13 -13.16 -2.00 16.32
N GLU A 14 -14.11 -1.54 17.12
CA GLU A 14 -14.07 -0.23 17.75
C GLU A 14 -12.98 -0.19 18.84
N HIS A 15 -12.07 0.77 18.75
CA HIS A 15 -10.94 0.91 19.69
C HIS A 15 -11.38 1.06 21.15
N ALA A 16 -12.49 1.77 21.39
CA ALA A 16 -13.02 2.01 22.73
C ALA A 16 -13.50 0.73 23.44
N SER A 17 -13.97 -0.27 22.69
CA SER A 17 -14.47 -1.54 23.22
C SER A 17 -13.53 -2.72 22.98
N ALA A 18 -12.43 -2.52 22.25
CA ALA A 18 -11.47 -3.58 21.96
C ALA A 18 -10.83 -4.11 23.26
N GLN A 19 -10.54 -5.42 23.29
CA GLN A 19 -9.94 -6.08 24.44
C GLN A 19 -8.75 -6.95 24.02
N GLY A 20 -7.90 -7.30 24.99
CA GLY A 20 -6.73 -8.15 24.79
C GLY A 20 -5.88 -7.73 23.57
N LYS A 21 -5.54 -8.69 22.72
CA LYS A 21 -4.70 -8.46 21.53
C LYS A 21 -5.25 -7.44 20.55
N GLN A 22 -6.57 -7.29 20.44
CA GLN A 22 -7.18 -6.28 19.56
C GLN A 22 -6.89 -4.87 20.06
N LYS A 23 -7.01 -4.65 21.37
CA LYS A 23 -6.71 -3.37 22.00
C LYS A 23 -5.24 -3.02 21.89
N GLU A 24 -4.36 -3.98 22.20
CA GLU A 24 -2.90 -3.79 22.11
C GLU A 24 -2.47 -3.32 20.72
N VAL A 25 -2.95 -3.96 19.66
CA VAL A 25 -2.54 -3.61 18.28
C VAL A 25 -3.17 -2.30 17.80
N LEU A 26 -4.40 -1.99 18.21
CA LEU A 26 -5.03 -0.71 17.89
C LEU A 26 -4.38 0.45 18.67
N ASP A 27 -3.94 0.25 19.90
CA ASP A 27 -3.17 1.25 20.66
C ASP A 27 -1.84 1.58 19.98
N LEU A 28 -1.15 0.56 19.47
CA LEU A 28 0.06 0.76 18.67
C LEU A 28 -0.24 1.58 17.41
N ALA A 29 -1.31 1.22 16.67
CA ALA A 29 -1.70 1.94 15.48
C ALA A 29 -2.06 3.41 15.76
N LEU A 30 -2.83 3.67 16.82
CA LEU A 30 -3.22 5.02 17.23
C LEU A 30 -1.99 5.87 17.56
N LYS A 31 -1.01 5.30 18.27
CA LYS A 31 0.23 6.00 18.60
C LYS A 31 1.05 6.35 17.37
N GLN A 32 1.07 5.49 16.35
CA GLN A 32 1.86 5.70 15.13
C GLN A 32 1.19 6.65 14.13
N VAL A 33 -0.13 6.61 14.02
CA VAL A 33 -0.89 7.29 12.95
C VAL A 33 -1.72 8.48 13.46
N GLY A 34 -1.99 8.55 14.76
CA GLY A 34 -2.80 9.61 15.39
C GLY A 34 -4.31 9.43 15.25
N PHE A 35 -4.76 8.40 14.53
CA PHE A 35 -6.15 7.93 14.48
C PHE A 35 -6.18 6.44 14.10
N ILE A 36 -7.35 5.80 14.15
CA ILE A 36 -7.55 4.43 13.65
C ILE A 36 -8.20 4.51 12.26
N PRO A 37 -7.47 4.26 11.17
CA PRO A 37 -8.06 4.08 9.85
C PRO A 37 -9.09 2.95 9.84
N ASN A 38 -10.17 3.10 9.07
CA ASN A 38 -11.20 2.06 8.91
C ASN A 38 -10.61 0.70 8.52
N MET A 39 -9.56 0.69 7.70
CA MET A 39 -8.85 -0.54 7.33
C MET A 39 -8.24 -1.26 8.54
N TYR A 40 -7.68 -0.52 9.51
CA TYR A 40 -7.07 -1.11 10.70
C TYR A 40 -8.13 -1.67 11.64
N ALA A 41 -9.26 -0.97 11.81
CA ALA A 41 -10.40 -1.49 12.56
C ALA A 41 -10.90 -2.82 11.98
N ASN A 42 -10.93 -2.96 10.65
CA ASN A 42 -11.28 -4.22 9.98
C ASN A 42 -10.24 -5.32 10.24
N MET A 43 -8.95 -5.04 10.04
CA MET A 43 -7.86 -6.00 10.27
C MET A 43 -7.76 -6.46 11.73
N ALA A 44 -8.14 -5.62 12.69
CA ALA A 44 -8.09 -5.95 14.12
C ALA A 44 -9.04 -7.10 14.51
N ASN A 45 -9.96 -7.53 13.64
CA ASN A 45 -10.66 -8.81 13.80
C ASN A 45 -9.71 -10.01 13.87
N ALA A 46 -8.55 -9.91 13.22
CA ALA A 46 -7.44 -10.86 13.32
C ALA A 46 -6.17 -10.10 13.72
N PRO A 47 -5.88 -9.91 15.02
CA PRO A 47 -4.79 -9.05 15.50
C PRO A 47 -3.42 -9.34 14.88
N ALA A 48 -3.12 -10.60 14.56
CA ALA A 48 -1.90 -10.99 13.87
C ALA A 48 -1.78 -10.30 12.50
N MET A 49 -2.87 -10.16 11.75
CA MET A 49 -2.90 -9.50 10.45
C MET A 49 -2.50 -8.02 10.55
N LEU A 50 -3.13 -7.27 11.47
CA LEU A 50 -2.78 -5.86 11.66
C LEU A 50 -1.35 -5.72 12.19
N SER A 51 -0.94 -6.57 13.14
CA SER A 51 0.42 -6.54 13.69
C SER A 51 1.48 -6.78 12.61
N THR A 52 1.30 -7.79 11.76
CA THR A 52 2.20 -8.07 10.62
C THR A 52 2.20 -6.93 9.63
N TYR A 53 1.04 -6.34 9.31
CA TYR A 53 0.96 -5.18 8.42
C TYR A 53 1.78 -4.00 8.97
N LEU A 54 1.56 -3.61 10.22
CA LEU A 54 2.25 -2.47 10.84
C LEU A 54 3.77 -2.71 10.89
N HIS A 55 4.17 -3.93 11.24
CA HIS A 55 5.59 -4.29 11.33
C HIS A 55 6.25 -4.25 9.95
N GLY A 56 5.71 -4.97 8.96
CA GLY A 56 6.27 -4.99 7.60
C GLY A 56 6.25 -3.62 6.92
N TYR A 57 5.20 -2.83 7.15
CA TYR A 57 5.12 -1.45 6.67
C TYR A 57 6.23 -0.58 7.27
N ALA A 58 6.45 -0.66 8.57
CA ALA A 58 7.51 0.08 9.24
C ALA A 58 8.90 -0.31 8.72
N LEU A 59 9.18 -1.62 8.61
CA LEU A 59 10.46 -2.12 8.10
C LEU A 59 10.72 -1.72 6.64
N PHE A 60 9.70 -1.77 5.77
CA PHE A 60 9.86 -1.26 4.41
C PHE A 60 10.23 0.23 4.39
N ARG A 61 9.56 1.05 5.22
CA ARG A 61 9.83 2.48 5.32
C ARG A 61 11.23 2.79 5.85
N SER A 62 11.71 2.03 6.85
CA SER A 62 12.97 2.34 7.52
C SER A 62 14.19 1.66 6.92
N GLU A 63 14.03 0.49 6.28
CA GLU A 63 15.17 -0.35 5.89
C GLU A 63 15.32 -0.55 4.38
N SER A 64 14.31 -0.21 3.56
CA SER A 64 14.39 -0.46 2.10
C SER A 64 15.51 0.29 1.39
N GLY A 65 15.91 1.45 1.91
CA GLY A 65 16.84 2.35 1.24
C GLY A 65 16.22 3.16 0.10
N PHE A 66 14.94 2.95 -0.22
CA PHE A 66 14.17 3.82 -1.11
C PHE A 66 13.92 5.19 -0.45
N SER A 67 13.96 6.25 -1.25
CA SER A 67 13.50 7.57 -0.83
C SER A 67 11.99 7.56 -0.52
N PRO A 68 11.47 8.53 0.26
CA PRO A 68 10.03 8.63 0.52
C PRO A 68 9.17 8.65 -0.76
N VAL A 69 9.66 9.29 -1.83
CA VAL A 69 8.99 9.32 -3.14
C VAL A 69 8.91 7.91 -3.72
N GLU A 70 10.03 7.19 -3.78
CA GLU A 70 10.10 5.83 -4.33
C GLU A 70 9.24 4.84 -3.52
N GLN A 71 9.23 4.98 -2.19
CA GLN A 71 8.38 4.17 -1.30
C GLN A 71 6.89 4.31 -1.64
N GLU A 72 6.42 5.55 -1.89
CA GLU A 72 5.05 5.78 -2.33
C GLU A 72 4.79 5.32 -3.75
N VAL A 73 5.75 5.45 -4.66
CA VAL A 73 5.62 4.88 -6.02
C VAL A 73 5.36 3.38 -5.93
N VAL A 74 6.14 2.62 -5.14
CA VAL A 74 5.92 1.18 -4.97
C VAL A 74 4.54 0.89 -4.36
N PHE A 75 4.21 1.49 -3.22
CA PHE A 75 2.94 1.20 -2.55
C PHE A 75 1.71 1.59 -3.39
N LEU A 76 1.77 2.74 -4.07
CA LEU A 76 0.67 3.24 -4.88
C LEU A 76 0.51 2.39 -6.15
N VAL A 77 1.60 2.01 -6.81
CA VAL A 77 1.57 1.14 -8.00
C VAL A 77 0.98 -0.22 -7.67
N VAL A 78 1.41 -0.88 -6.60
CA VAL A 78 0.82 -2.18 -6.19
C VAL A 78 -0.67 -2.02 -5.88
N SER A 79 -1.04 -0.97 -5.15
CA SER A 79 -2.44 -0.74 -4.74
C SER A 79 -3.35 -0.44 -5.93
N GLN A 80 -2.87 0.35 -6.89
CA GLN A 80 -3.58 0.65 -8.12
C GLN A 80 -3.68 -0.59 -9.01
N TYR A 81 -2.60 -1.38 -9.14
CA TYR A 81 -2.60 -2.61 -9.94
C TYR A 81 -3.60 -3.62 -9.39
N ASN A 82 -3.58 -3.85 -8.07
CA ASN A 82 -4.52 -4.74 -7.38
C ASN A 82 -5.97 -4.23 -7.40
N GLY A 83 -6.24 -3.00 -7.82
CA GLY A 83 -7.57 -2.41 -7.81
C GLY A 83 -8.10 -2.12 -6.39
N CYS A 84 -7.22 -1.78 -5.45
CA CYS A 84 -7.64 -1.40 -4.11
C CYS A 84 -7.88 0.11 -4.01
N HIS A 85 -9.14 0.54 -4.04
CA HIS A 85 -9.50 1.96 -4.05
C HIS A 85 -9.14 2.64 -2.73
N TYR A 86 -9.32 1.94 -1.60
CA TYR A 86 -8.94 2.46 -0.29
C TYR A 86 -7.44 2.76 -0.19
N CYS A 87 -6.59 1.79 -0.53
CA CYS A 87 -5.14 1.98 -0.45
C CYS A 87 -4.65 2.98 -1.50
N THR A 88 -5.26 3.02 -2.68
CA THR A 88 -4.94 4.02 -3.71
C THR A 88 -5.23 5.43 -3.21
N ALA A 89 -6.39 5.66 -2.56
CA ALA A 89 -6.73 6.96 -1.98
C ALA A 89 -5.77 7.35 -0.84
N ALA A 90 -5.54 6.44 0.12
CA ALA A 90 -4.65 6.71 1.26
C ALA A 90 -3.21 7.02 0.81
N HIS A 91 -2.63 6.19 -0.05
CA HIS A 91 -1.26 6.39 -0.56
C HIS A 91 -1.15 7.59 -1.51
N SER A 92 -2.23 7.98 -2.20
CA SER A 92 -2.21 9.23 -2.99
C SER A 92 -2.12 10.47 -2.09
N MET A 93 -2.82 10.46 -0.95
CA MET A 93 -2.68 11.54 0.03
C MET A 93 -1.27 11.59 0.63
N LEU A 94 -0.72 10.44 1.03
CA LEU A 94 0.65 10.36 1.56
C LEU A 94 1.68 10.83 0.51
N ALA A 95 1.55 10.38 -0.73
CA ALA A 95 2.38 10.80 -1.86
C ALA A 95 2.40 12.33 -2.03
N ASP A 96 1.22 12.97 -2.03
CA ASP A 96 1.08 14.42 -2.23
C ASP A 96 1.48 15.23 -0.99
N LYS A 97 1.04 14.82 0.20
CA LYS A 97 1.14 15.65 1.42
C LYS A 97 2.35 15.35 2.29
N MET A 98 2.94 14.16 2.19
CA MET A 98 3.98 13.72 3.11
C MET A 98 5.30 13.36 2.42
N SER A 99 5.23 12.69 1.27
CA SER A 99 6.41 12.14 0.59
C SER A 99 6.94 13.00 -0.55
N GLY A 100 6.17 13.99 -1.01
CA GLY A 100 6.60 14.92 -2.05
C GLY A 100 6.71 14.29 -3.43
N VAL A 101 5.87 13.30 -3.74
CA VAL A 101 5.80 12.71 -5.08
C VAL A 101 5.35 13.80 -6.07
N PRO A 102 6.08 14.05 -7.17
CA PRO A 102 5.68 15.07 -8.14
C PRO A 102 4.27 14.82 -8.67
N ALA A 103 3.45 15.86 -8.75
CA ALA A 103 2.05 15.73 -9.17
C ALA A 103 1.85 15.01 -10.53
N PRO A 104 2.69 15.24 -11.57
CA PRO A 104 2.59 14.47 -12.82
C PRO A 104 2.84 12.97 -12.64
N VAL A 105 3.76 12.58 -11.75
CA VAL A 105 4.05 11.17 -11.44
C VAL A 105 2.87 10.53 -10.70
N LEU A 106 2.34 11.21 -9.68
CA LEU A 106 1.17 10.76 -8.95
C LEU A 106 -0.04 10.57 -9.87
N GLN A 107 -0.30 11.54 -10.76
CA GLN A 107 -1.39 11.46 -11.73
C GLN A 107 -1.19 10.30 -12.70
N ALA A 108 0.03 10.12 -13.23
CA ALA A 108 0.35 9.03 -14.13
C ALA A 108 0.11 7.66 -13.48
N ILE A 109 0.57 7.45 -12.24
CA ILE A 109 0.31 6.21 -11.49
C ILE A 109 -1.18 6.01 -11.29
N ARG A 110 -1.92 7.01 -10.82
CA ARG A 110 -3.38 6.88 -10.61
C ARG A 110 -4.14 6.53 -11.89
N ALA A 111 -3.71 7.06 -13.03
CA ALA A 111 -4.38 6.89 -14.32
C ALA A 111 -3.84 5.72 -15.18
N ARG A 112 -2.91 4.90 -14.66
CA ARG A 112 -2.22 3.84 -15.44
C ARG A 112 -1.54 4.39 -16.71
N GLN A 113 -0.96 5.59 -16.62
CA GLN A 113 -0.29 6.26 -17.73
C GLN A 113 1.23 6.24 -17.56
N PRO A 114 2.00 6.49 -18.65
CA PRO A 114 3.45 6.61 -18.58
C PRO A 114 3.90 7.66 -17.54
N ILE A 115 4.85 7.27 -16.70
CA ILE A 115 5.46 8.16 -15.70
C ILE A 115 6.53 9.02 -16.39
N PRO A 116 6.53 10.36 -16.23
CA PRO A 116 7.45 11.24 -16.94
C PRO A 116 8.89 11.23 -16.39
N ASP A 117 9.09 10.71 -15.18
CA ASP A 117 10.42 10.50 -14.60
C ASP A 117 10.93 9.09 -14.96
N ALA A 118 12.05 8.99 -15.66
CA ALA A 118 12.55 7.72 -16.18
C ALA A 118 12.95 6.73 -15.07
N LYS A 119 13.50 7.22 -13.96
CA LYS A 119 13.92 6.36 -12.84
C LYS A 119 12.70 5.80 -12.10
N LEU A 120 11.72 6.66 -11.79
CA LEU A 120 10.47 6.24 -11.16
C LEU A 120 9.61 5.38 -12.10
N ALA A 121 9.68 5.59 -13.41
CA ALA A 121 9.05 4.73 -14.41
C ALA A 121 9.62 3.32 -14.37
N ALA A 122 10.95 3.16 -14.28
CA ALA A 122 11.59 1.85 -14.15
C ALA A 122 11.18 1.13 -12.85
N LEU A 123 11.15 1.85 -11.71
CA LEU A 123 10.66 1.32 -10.43
C LEU A 123 9.20 0.86 -10.51
N ALA A 124 8.33 1.68 -11.10
CA ALA A 124 6.92 1.35 -11.27
C ALA A 124 6.73 0.14 -12.19
N ALA A 125 7.44 0.08 -13.33
CA ALA A 125 7.36 -1.04 -14.26
C ALA A 125 7.80 -2.35 -13.61
N MET A 126 8.93 -2.35 -12.91
CA MET A 126 9.42 -3.51 -12.16
C MET A 126 8.44 -3.94 -11.07
N THR A 127 7.85 -2.99 -10.35
CA THR A 127 6.84 -3.26 -9.31
C THR A 127 5.58 -3.88 -9.89
N VAL A 128 5.04 -3.33 -11.00
CA VAL A 128 3.89 -3.92 -11.70
C VAL A 128 4.22 -5.33 -12.15
N GLU A 129 5.37 -5.53 -12.80
CA GLU A 129 5.78 -6.81 -13.36
C GLU A 129 5.90 -7.88 -12.27
N MET A 130 6.49 -7.54 -11.12
CA MET A 130 6.62 -8.44 -9.97
C MET A 130 5.25 -8.92 -9.47
N VAL A 131 4.27 -8.02 -9.37
CA VAL A 131 2.92 -8.37 -8.90
C VAL A 131 2.13 -9.09 -9.98
N ALA A 132 2.17 -8.61 -11.22
CA ALA A 132 1.42 -9.13 -12.35
C ALA A 132 1.81 -10.57 -12.70
N LYS A 133 3.10 -10.90 -12.59
CA LYS A 133 3.65 -12.22 -12.91
C LYS A 133 3.97 -13.05 -11.67
N HIS A 134 3.44 -12.69 -10.51
CA HIS A 134 3.58 -13.44 -9.27
C HIS A 134 5.05 -13.78 -8.93
N GLY A 135 5.95 -12.80 -9.04
CA GLY A 135 7.37 -12.98 -8.73
C GLY A 135 8.26 -13.41 -9.90
N GLN A 136 7.71 -13.51 -11.12
CA GLN A 136 8.44 -13.99 -12.31
C GLN A 136 8.56 -12.90 -13.39
N PRO A 137 9.29 -11.81 -13.13
CA PRO A 137 9.43 -10.72 -14.08
C PRO A 137 10.29 -11.10 -15.29
N ASP A 138 10.00 -10.50 -16.44
CA ASP A 138 10.86 -10.68 -17.62
C ASP A 138 12.25 -10.09 -17.36
N ARG A 139 13.30 -10.79 -17.82
CA ARG A 139 14.70 -10.36 -17.65
C ARG A 139 14.98 -8.96 -18.20
N ALA A 140 14.28 -8.56 -19.26
CA ALA A 140 14.41 -7.22 -19.84
C ALA A 140 13.92 -6.13 -18.87
N ILE A 141 12.85 -6.37 -18.11
CA ILE A 141 12.33 -5.43 -17.11
C ILE A 141 13.28 -5.36 -15.91
N VAL A 142 13.83 -6.51 -15.48
CA VAL A 142 14.85 -6.56 -14.43
C VAL A 142 16.09 -5.76 -14.84
N GLN A 143 16.58 -5.93 -16.08
CA GLN A 143 17.73 -5.18 -16.56
C GLN A 143 17.45 -3.68 -16.61
N ALA A 144 16.30 -3.26 -17.15
CA ALA A 144 15.92 -1.84 -17.19
C ALA A 144 15.82 -1.20 -15.80
N PHE A 145 15.38 -1.97 -14.79
CA PHE A 145 15.37 -1.55 -13.39
C PHE A 145 16.79 -1.32 -12.84
N LEU A 146 17.71 -2.25 -13.10
CA LEU A 146 19.11 -2.12 -12.67
C LEU A 146 19.83 -0.98 -13.41
N ASP A 147 19.59 -0.82 -14.71
CA ASP A 147 20.15 0.25 -15.54
C ASP A 147 19.67 1.65 -15.09
N ALA A 148 18.48 1.74 -14.48
CA ALA A 148 17.97 2.97 -13.86
C ALA A 148 18.65 3.31 -12.51
N GLY A 149 19.62 2.50 -12.07
CA GLY A 149 20.44 2.71 -10.88
C GLY A 149 19.88 2.07 -9.61
N TYR A 150 18.93 1.13 -9.73
CA TYR A 150 18.50 0.29 -8.62
C TYR A 150 19.38 -0.97 -8.50
N GLN A 151 19.27 -1.67 -7.38
CA GLN A 151 20.08 -2.84 -7.06
C GLN A 151 19.22 -4.10 -6.91
N GLU A 152 19.84 -5.28 -7.02
CA GLU A 152 19.13 -6.56 -6.83
C GLU A 152 18.46 -6.65 -5.45
N ARG A 153 19.08 -6.07 -4.41
CA ARG A 153 18.48 -5.99 -3.07
C ARG A 153 17.13 -5.27 -3.07
N ASP A 154 16.97 -4.26 -3.93
CA ASP A 154 15.74 -3.46 -4.01
C ASP A 154 14.56 -4.31 -4.52
N LEU A 155 14.82 -5.38 -5.30
CA LEU A 155 13.81 -6.36 -5.69
C LEU A 155 13.20 -7.08 -4.48
N LEU A 156 14.02 -7.40 -3.47
CA LEU A 156 13.52 -8.02 -2.22
C LEU A 156 12.61 -7.05 -1.44
N TYR A 157 12.91 -5.76 -1.47
CA TYR A 157 12.05 -4.75 -0.85
C TYR A 157 10.76 -4.48 -1.65
N ILE A 158 10.77 -4.65 -2.97
CA ILE A 158 9.54 -4.70 -3.76
C ILE A 158 8.68 -5.90 -3.34
N VAL A 159 9.28 -7.09 -3.11
CA VAL A 159 8.57 -8.26 -2.59
C VAL A 159 7.96 -7.98 -1.20
N LEU A 160 8.73 -7.36 -0.29
CA LEU A 160 8.23 -6.97 1.03
C LEU A 160 7.04 -5.99 0.91
N ALA A 161 7.17 -4.95 0.09
CA ALA A 161 6.09 -3.99 -0.13
C ALA A 161 4.85 -4.66 -0.73
N ALA A 162 5.02 -5.56 -1.70
CA ALA A 162 3.94 -6.32 -2.30
C ALA A 162 3.22 -7.19 -1.25
N ALA A 163 3.95 -7.88 -0.36
CA ALA A 163 3.36 -8.65 0.74
C ALA A 163 2.55 -7.77 1.71
N VAL A 164 3.10 -6.61 2.12
CA VAL A 164 2.40 -5.62 2.96
C VAL A 164 1.14 -5.09 2.25
N LYS A 165 1.21 -4.87 0.94
CA LYS A 165 0.06 -4.43 0.14
C LYS A 165 -0.95 -5.55 -0.09
N VAL A 166 -0.57 -6.81 -0.23
CA VAL A 166 -1.51 -7.94 -0.26
C VAL A 166 -2.37 -7.95 1.00
N LEU A 167 -1.75 -7.83 2.18
CA LEU A 167 -2.50 -7.75 3.45
C LEU A 167 -3.57 -6.64 3.41
N SER A 168 -3.17 -5.43 3.04
CA SER A 168 -4.07 -4.26 3.03
C SER A 168 -5.06 -4.20 1.88
N ASN A 169 -4.63 -4.55 0.68
CA ASN A 169 -5.46 -4.51 -0.52
C ASN A 169 -6.55 -5.57 -0.43
N TYR A 170 -6.19 -6.80 -0.07
CA TYR A 170 -7.15 -7.90 -0.08
C TYR A 170 -8.13 -7.79 1.09
N SER A 171 -7.69 -7.35 2.27
CA SER A 171 -8.62 -7.08 3.37
C SER A 171 -9.61 -5.97 2.99
N ASN A 172 -9.14 -4.88 2.38
CA ASN A 172 -10.04 -3.80 1.98
C ASN A 172 -11.06 -4.23 0.93
N GLN A 173 -10.67 -5.07 -0.02
CA GLN A 173 -11.60 -5.63 -1.00
C GLN A 173 -12.61 -6.58 -0.34
N ALA A 174 -12.15 -7.43 0.57
CA ALA A 174 -13.01 -8.38 1.28
C ALA A 174 -14.06 -7.68 2.15
N PHE A 175 -13.68 -6.59 2.84
CA PHE A 175 -14.57 -5.79 3.68
C PHE A 175 -15.31 -4.68 2.93
N ARG A 176 -14.92 -4.36 1.69
CA ARG A 176 -15.35 -3.14 0.97
C ARG A 176 -15.16 -1.89 1.84
N THR A 177 -13.97 -1.79 2.46
CA THR A 177 -13.66 -0.75 3.44
C THR A 177 -13.95 0.65 2.88
N THR A 178 -14.82 1.39 3.57
CA THR A 178 -15.09 2.79 3.28
C THR A 178 -13.85 3.64 3.51
N VAL A 179 -13.49 4.47 2.52
CA VAL A 179 -12.40 5.43 2.62
C VAL A 179 -12.68 6.44 3.72
N ASP A 180 -11.76 6.57 4.67
CA ASP A 180 -11.82 7.56 5.75
C ASP A 180 -11.92 8.98 5.20
N GLU A 181 -12.59 9.87 5.94
CA GLU A 181 -12.78 11.27 5.54
C GLU A 181 -11.45 12.00 5.29
N LYS A 182 -10.41 11.65 6.05
CA LYS A 182 -9.04 12.19 5.88
C LYS A 182 -8.45 11.93 4.49
N PHE A 183 -8.92 10.89 3.79
CA PHE A 183 -8.46 10.53 2.44
C PHE A 183 -9.49 10.88 1.36
N ALA A 184 -10.62 11.51 1.72
CA ALA A 184 -11.76 11.70 0.83
C ALA A 184 -11.42 12.47 -0.45
N ALA A 185 -10.54 13.47 -0.37
CA ALA A 185 -10.09 14.25 -1.52
C ALA A 185 -9.31 13.43 -2.57
N TYR A 186 -8.87 12.22 -2.23
CA TYR A 186 -8.08 11.33 -3.10
C TYR A 186 -8.83 10.06 -3.49
N LYS A 187 -10.13 9.95 -3.19
CA LYS A 187 -10.98 8.84 -3.61
C LYS A 187 -10.80 8.55 -5.11
N VAL A 188 -10.91 7.28 -5.45
CA VAL A 188 -10.88 6.77 -6.83
C VAL A 188 -12.11 5.89 -7.03
N ASP A 189 -12.63 5.93 -8.24
CA ASP A 189 -13.85 5.22 -8.64
C ASP A 189 -13.59 3.74 -8.94
#